data_AF-A0A0A1VLH7-F1
#
_entry.id   AF-A0A0A1VLH7-F1
#
_cell.length_a   1.000
_cell.length_b   1.000
_cell.length_c   1.000
_cell.angle_alpha   90.00
_cell.angle_beta   90.00
_cell.angle_gamma   90.00
#
_symmetry.space_group_name_H-M   'P 1'
#
loop_
_entity.id
_entity.type
_entity.pdbx_description
1 polymer ?
#
loop_
_entity_poly.entity_id
_entity_poly.type
_entity_poly.pdbx_seq_one_letter_code
_entity_poly.pdbx_strand_id
1 'polypeptide(L)'
;METLDMREAARVCYSARHFNAAPPMATQSFTSDGYTLYPSPRNVHRVVFEFQVFVPHPYALIDLPSYGLAGRHSLFSACRTADGKMGQLVTFEQDADRQRFEDRFVPD
;
A
#
# COMPACT_ATOMS: atom_id res chain seq x y z
N MET A 1 -61.17 6.28 24.78
CA MET A 1 -60.22 5.39 24.09
C MET A 1 -60.73 5.18 22.68
N GLU A 2 -60.63 6.23 21.85
CA GLU A 2 -60.77 6.18 20.39
C GLU A 2 -60.54 7.61 19.87
N THR A 3 -59.59 7.78 18.96
CA THR A 3 -59.71 8.59 17.72
C THR A 3 -58.36 8.58 17.00
N LEU A 4 -58.40 7.95 15.82
CA LEU A 4 -57.36 7.91 14.82
C LEU A 4 -57.31 9.23 14.01
N ASP A 5 -56.16 9.42 13.37
CA ASP A 5 -55.97 10.06 12.05
C ASP A 5 -55.68 11.57 11.97
N MET A 6 -54.42 11.89 11.64
CA MET A 6 -54.04 12.85 10.59
C MET A 6 -52.52 12.77 10.36
N ARG A 7 -52.05 12.16 9.26
CA ARG A 7 -51.62 12.84 8.01
C ARG A 7 -50.32 13.65 8.11
N GLU A 8 -49.20 13.04 7.73
CA GLU A 8 -48.15 13.68 6.92
C GLU A 8 -47.26 12.56 6.32
N ALA A 9 -47.52 12.09 5.10
CA ALA A 9 -47.15 12.70 3.83
C ALA A 9 -45.62 12.90 3.71
N ALA A 10 -45.01 11.99 2.95
CA ALA A 10 -43.88 12.22 2.05
C ALA A 10 -42.68 13.01 2.60
N ARG A 11 -41.55 12.32 2.76
CA ARG A 11 -40.39 12.55 1.89
C ARG A 11 -39.29 11.55 2.17
N VAL A 12 -39.10 10.66 1.19
CA VAL A 12 -37.79 10.20 0.77
C VAL A 12 -36.91 11.44 0.60
N CYS A 13 -36.05 11.70 1.57
CA CYS A 13 -34.89 12.55 1.40
C CYS A 13 -33.70 11.79 1.96
N TYR A 14 -33.21 10.88 1.12
CA TYR A 14 -31.80 10.54 0.95
C TYR A 14 -30.95 11.79 1.24
N SER A 15 -30.51 11.95 2.49
CA SER A 15 -29.64 13.05 2.89
C SER A 15 -28.23 12.66 2.45
N ALA A 16 -27.98 12.87 1.16
CA ALA A 16 -26.66 13.07 0.60
C ALA A 16 -26.03 14.30 1.30
N ARG A 17 -25.53 14.09 2.52
CA ARG A 17 -24.58 15.02 3.12
C ARG A 17 -23.24 14.71 2.50
N HIS A 18 -22.98 15.46 1.44
CA HIS A 18 -21.69 15.73 0.85
C HIS A 18 -20.59 15.79 1.93
N PHE A 19 -19.85 14.69 2.10
CA PHE A 19 -18.46 14.77 2.50
C PHE A 19 -17.69 15.30 1.29
N ASN A 20 -17.76 16.62 1.08
CA ASN A 20 -16.80 17.30 0.22
C ASN A 20 -15.69 17.84 1.12
N ALA A 21 -14.93 16.92 1.69
CA ALA A 21 -13.54 17.13 2.01
C ALA A 21 -12.81 16.24 1.02
N ALA A 22 -12.03 16.84 0.10
CA ALA A 22 -11.10 16.08 -0.73
C ALA A 22 -10.40 15.07 0.19
N PRO A 23 -10.42 13.76 -0.11
CA PRO A 23 -9.75 12.82 0.78
C PRO A 23 -8.30 13.29 0.84
N PRO A 24 -7.65 13.39 2.02
CA PRO A 24 -6.20 13.23 2.00
C PRO A 24 -5.99 11.94 1.20
N MET A 25 -5.06 11.92 0.24
CA MET A 25 -4.69 10.67 -0.41
C MET A 25 -4.27 9.71 0.71
N ALA A 26 -5.24 8.97 1.23
CA ALA A 26 -5.04 7.90 2.17
C ALA A 26 -4.50 6.81 1.27
N THR A 27 -3.18 6.84 1.11
CA THR A 27 -2.41 5.70 0.66
C THR A 27 -2.87 4.54 1.52
N GLN A 28 -3.79 3.73 0.97
CA GLN A 28 -4.33 2.56 1.67
C GLN A 28 -3.15 1.64 1.89
N SER A 29 -2.65 1.65 3.12
CA SER A 29 -1.69 0.65 3.54
C SER A 29 -2.42 -0.68 3.65
N PHE A 30 -1.74 -1.73 3.26
CA PHE A 30 -2.29 -3.08 3.31
C PHE A 30 -1.30 -3.99 3.99
N THR A 31 -1.80 -4.95 4.74
CA THR A 31 -0.96 -5.92 5.42
C THR A 31 -0.77 -7.14 4.52
N SER A 32 0.48 -7.56 4.35
CA SER A 32 0.84 -8.76 3.58
C SER A 32 2.04 -9.43 4.24
N ASP A 33 1.98 -10.74 4.42
CA ASP A 33 3.09 -11.56 4.93
C ASP A 33 3.70 -11.09 6.27
N GLY A 34 2.88 -10.48 7.15
CA GLY A 34 3.38 -9.91 8.41
C GLY A 34 4.10 -8.56 8.27
N TYR A 35 3.92 -7.88 7.14
CA TYR A 35 4.36 -6.52 6.91
C TYR A 35 3.17 -5.60 6.64
N THR A 36 3.17 -4.43 7.25
CA THR A 36 2.29 -3.33 6.82
C THR A 36 2.98 -2.59 5.69
N LEU A 37 2.43 -2.70 4.49
CA LEU A 37 2.97 -2.12 3.27
C LEU A 37 2.29 -0.80 2.95
N TYR A 38 3.09 0.20 2.59
CA TYR A 38 2.64 1.52 2.21
C TYR A 38 3.01 1.73 0.73
N PRO A 39 2.04 1.74 -0.19
CA PRO A 39 2.32 2.00 -1.60
C PRO A 39 2.85 3.41 -1.81
N SER A 40 3.99 3.51 -2.48
CA SER A 40 4.52 4.83 -2.87
C SER A 40 3.75 5.33 -4.10
N PRO A 41 3.36 6.62 -4.18
CA PRO A 41 2.68 7.16 -5.36
C PRO A 41 3.52 7.06 -6.64
N ARG A 42 4.82 6.82 -6.51
CA ARG A 42 5.77 6.58 -7.60
C ARG A 42 5.80 5.13 -8.09
N ASN A 43 5.17 4.20 -7.38
CA ASN A 43 5.20 2.79 -7.75
C ASN A 43 4.31 2.55 -8.97
N VAL A 44 4.94 2.12 -10.07
CA VAL A 44 4.26 1.82 -11.34
C VAL A 44 3.32 0.61 -11.20
N HIS A 45 3.73 -0.36 -10.39
CA HIS A 45 2.95 -1.56 -10.10
C HIS A 45 2.57 -1.56 -8.62
N ARG A 46 1.28 -1.69 -8.30
CA ARG A 46 0.79 -1.83 -6.91
C ARG A 46 0.54 -3.29 -6.57
N VAL A 47 1.52 -4.13 -6.91
CA VAL A 47 1.45 -5.59 -6.78
C VAL A 47 2.66 -6.03 -5.97
N VAL A 48 2.40 -6.92 -5.01
CA VAL A 48 3.44 -7.66 -4.28
C VAL A 48 3.73 -8.91 -5.09
N PHE A 49 4.95 -9.03 -5.59
CA PHE A 49 5.38 -10.22 -6.33
C PHE A 49 5.85 -11.34 -5.38
N GLU A 50 6.03 -12.54 -5.93
CA GLU A 50 6.39 -13.74 -5.17
C GLU A 50 7.76 -13.61 -4.47
N PHE A 51 8.76 -13.05 -5.16
CA PHE A 51 10.10 -12.88 -4.60
C PHE A 51 10.20 -11.54 -3.88
N GLN A 52 10.41 -11.57 -2.56
CA GLN A 52 10.36 -10.39 -1.71
C GLN A 52 11.65 -10.26 -0.90
N VAL A 53 12.19 -9.06 -0.80
CA VAL A 53 13.41 -8.74 -0.03
C VAL A 53 13.09 -7.61 0.92
N PHE A 54 13.20 -7.89 2.22
CA PHE A 54 13.05 -6.88 3.26
C PHE A 54 14.39 -6.19 3.50
N VAL A 55 14.39 -4.88 3.27
CA VAL A 55 15.54 -4.01 3.50
C VAL A 55 15.28 -3.25 4.82
N PRO A 56 16.03 -3.53 5.90
CA PRO A 56 15.88 -2.88 7.21
C PRO A 56 16.44 -1.44 7.24
N HIS A 57 16.38 -0.72 6.12
CA HIS A 57 16.87 0.64 5.94
C HIS A 57 15.73 1.49 5.37
N PRO A 58 14.91 2.16 6.23
CA PRO A 58 13.72 2.88 5.77
C PRO A 58 14.04 4.08 4.87
N TYR A 59 15.26 4.62 4.99
CA TYR A 59 15.75 5.74 4.20
C TYR A 59 16.71 5.33 3.08
N ALA A 60 16.88 4.03 2.82
CA ALA A 60 17.70 3.60 1.70
C ALA A 60 17.13 4.11 0.38
N LEU A 61 18.00 4.72 -0.42
CA LEU A 61 17.66 5.18 -1.76
C LEU A 61 17.81 4.01 -2.72
N ILE A 62 16.75 3.22 -2.85
CA ILE A 62 16.71 2.07 -3.75
C ILE A 62 16.15 2.54 -5.10
N ASP A 63 17.04 2.71 -6.08
CA ASP A 63 16.64 2.90 -7.47
C ASP A 63 16.61 1.55 -8.21
N LEU A 64 15.46 0.86 -8.16
CA LEU A 64 15.28 -0.44 -8.83
C LEU A 64 15.59 -0.44 -10.33
N PRO A 65 15.21 0.58 -11.12
CA PRO A 65 15.54 0.62 -12.55
C PRO A 65 17.04 0.59 -12.84
N SER A 66 17.88 1.18 -11.98
CA SER A 66 19.34 1.17 -12.14
C SER A 66 19.98 -0.21 -12.03
N TYR A 67 19.30 -1.21 -11.45
CA TYR A 67 19.85 -2.56 -11.31
C TYR A 67 19.77 -3.39 -12.60
N GLY A 68 19.09 -2.92 -13.64
CA GLY A 68 18.96 -3.64 -14.91
C GLY A 68 18.16 -4.94 -14.77
N LEU A 69 17.11 -4.90 -13.96
CA LEU A 69 16.22 -6.04 -13.69
C LEU A 69 15.44 -6.40 -14.97
N ALA A 70 15.25 -7.69 -15.21
CA ALA A 70 14.60 -8.19 -16.42
C ALA A 70 13.07 -8.22 -16.29
N GLY A 71 12.56 -8.50 -15.09
CA GLY A 71 11.13 -8.62 -14.79
C GLY A 71 10.52 -7.36 -14.18
N ARG A 72 9.23 -7.46 -13.84
CA ARG A 72 8.53 -6.41 -13.09
C ARG A 72 9.01 -6.40 -11.64
N HIS A 73 9.10 -5.20 -11.09
CA HIS A 73 9.53 -4.96 -9.72
C HIS A 73 8.66 -3.90 -9.06
N SER A 74 8.63 -3.89 -7.73
CA SER A 74 7.83 -2.94 -6.95
C SER A 74 8.50 -2.64 -5.62
N LEU A 75 8.55 -1.36 -5.27
CA LEU A 75 9.09 -0.87 -4.01
C LEU A 75 7.96 -0.40 -3.09
N PHE A 76 7.92 -0.95 -1.89
CA PHE A 76 6.99 -0.53 -0.85
C PHE A 76 7.77 -0.11 0.38
N SER A 77 7.30 0.93 1.07
CA SER A 77 7.71 1.10 2.47
C SER A 77 7.01 0.03 3.29
N ALA A 78 7.75 -0.63 4.16
CA ALA A 78 7.25 -1.78 4.91
C ALA A 78 7.54 -1.64 6.40
N CYS A 79 6.55 -1.92 7.22
CA CYS A 79 6.71 -2.05 8.67
C CYS A 79 6.53 -3.51 9.04
N ARG A 80 7.58 -4.16 9.53
CA ARG A 80 7.51 -5.54 10.02
C ARG A 80 6.67 -5.59 11.29
N THR A 81 5.54 -6.28 11.28
CA THR A 81 4.62 -6.32 12.43
C THR A 81 5.18 -7.13 13.60
N ALA A 82 6.11 -8.06 13.33
CA ALA A 82 6.77 -8.87 14.35
C ALA A 82 7.61 -8.06 15.35
N ASP A 83 8.30 -7.01 14.88
CA ASP A 83 9.21 -6.20 15.71
C ASP A 83 8.90 -4.69 15.67
N GLY A 84 7.92 -4.28 14.87
CA GLY A 84 7.65 -2.86 14.59
C GLY A 84 8.76 -2.17 13.78
N LYS A 85 9.70 -2.92 13.19
CA LYS A 85 10.82 -2.33 12.44
C LYS A 85 10.33 -1.76 11.11
N MET A 86 10.64 -0.49 10.89
CA MET A 86 10.43 0.18 9.61
C MET A 86 11.58 -0.15 8.66
N GLY A 87 11.22 -0.40 7.40
CA GLY A 87 12.14 -0.69 6.32
C GLY A 87 11.45 -0.49 4.98
N GLN A 88 12.02 -1.10 3.96
CA GLN A 88 11.47 -1.13 2.63
C GLN A 88 11.32 -2.59 2.21
N LEU A 89 10.22 -2.95 1.56
CA LEU A 89 10.02 -4.25 0.97
C LEU A 89 10.09 -4.10 -0.55
N VAL A 90 11.11 -4.72 -1.12
CA VAL A 90 11.29 -4.79 -2.56
C VAL A 90 10.74 -6.11 -3.03
N THR A 91 9.93 -6.10 -4.08
CA THR A 91 9.33 -7.32 -4.63
C THR A 91 9.65 -7.44 -6.12
N PHE A 92 9.92 -8.66 -6.56
CA PHE A 92 10.39 -9.01 -7.89
C PHE A 92 9.56 -10.15 -8.47
N GLU A 93 9.30 -10.08 -9.76
CA GLU A 93 8.65 -11.15 -10.51
C GLU A 93 9.55 -12.38 -10.70
N GLN A 94 10.87 -12.20 -10.73
CA GLN A 94 11.84 -13.26 -11.01
C GLN A 94 12.84 -13.42 -9.86
N ASP A 95 13.18 -14.68 -9.52
CA ASP A 95 14.19 -15.00 -8.51
C ASP A 95 15.59 -14.48 -8.91
N ALA A 96 15.92 -14.50 -10.20
CA ALA A 96 17.19 -14.00 -10.69
C ALA A 96 17.37 -12.49 -10.44
N ASP A 97 16.28 -11.73 -10.51
CA ASP A 97 16.26 -10.29 -10.22
C ASP A 97 16.39 -10.04 -8.71
N ARG A 98 15.73 -10.87 -7.88
CA ARG A 98 15.94 -10.89 -6.42
C ARG A 98 17.40 -11.11 -6.07
N GLN A 99 18.02 -12.16 -6.61
CA GLN A 99 19.41 -12.51 -6.32
C GLN A 99 20.39 -11.41 -6.75
N ARG A 100 20.17 -10.79 -7.92
CA ARG A 100 20.96 -9.64 -8.38
C ARG A 100 20.83 -8.44 -7.46
N PHE A 101 19.62 -8.18 -6.98
CA PHE A 101 19.40 -7.09 -6.02
C PHE A 101 20.15 -7.39 -4.72
N GLU A 102 20.00 -8.58 -4.15
CA GLU A 102 20.69 -8.95 -2.89
C GLU A 102 22.22 -8.92 -3.01
N ASP A 103 22.78 -9.31 -4.15
CA ASP A 103 24.23 -9.30 -4.39
C ASP A 103 24.80 -7.88 -4.56
N ARG A 104 24.02 -6.98 -5.19
CA ARG A 104 24.47 -5.61 -5.51
C ARG A 104 24.00 -4.57 -4.49
N PHE A 105 23.00 -4.88 -3.68
CA PHE A 105 22.46 -3.96 -2.69
C PHE A 105 23.48 -3.79 -1.57
N VAL A 106 24.08 -2.61 -1.51
CA VAL A 106 24.95 -2.19 -0.42
C VAL A 106 24.21 -1.08 0.33
N PRO A 107 23.87 -1.26 1.61
CA PRO A 107 23.36 -0.17 2.42
C PRO A 107 24.50 0.82 2.67
N ASP A 108 24.38 2.03 2.10
CA ASP A 108 25.26 3.18 2.39
C ASP A 108 25.02 3.74 3.79
#